data_AF-A0AAW1GWI4-F1
#
_entry.id   AF-A0AAW1GWI4-F1
#
_cell.length_a   1.000
_cell.length_b   1.000
_cell.length_c   1.000
_cell.angle_alpha   90.00
_cell.angle_beta   90.00
_cell.angle_gamma   90.00
#
_symmetry.space_group_name_H-M   'P 1'
#
loop_
_entity.id
_entity.type
_entity.pdbx_description
1 polymer ?
#
loop_
_entity_poly.entity_id
_entity_poly.type
_entity_poly.pdbx_seq_one_letter_code
_entity_poly.pdbx_strand_id
1 'polypeptide(L)'
;MDLCCSLSGRNGLTHNVCTQLEDKTFRKIIHRQGGLLVLYKGRNYKPKRWPLVPLMLWKPSPPVYPKLIKTTIEGLSIEETKELPKRGLVVPALIKLGRN
;
A
#
# COMPACT_ATOMS: atom_id res chain seq x y z
N MET A 1 17.54 -6.10 30.20
CA MET A 1 16.79 -5.28 29.24
C MET A 1 15.95 -6.23 28.41
N ASP A 2 14.64 -6.32 28.68
CA ASP A 2 13.78 -7.30 28.03
C ASP A 2 13.46 -6.86 26.59
N LEU A 3 14.35 -7.19 25.65
CA LEU A 3 14.10 -7.06 24.22
C LEU A 3 12.97 -8.03 23.85
N CYS A 4 11.85 -7.51 23.36
CA CYS A 4 10.68 -8.31 23.08
C CYS A 4 10.41 -8.38 21.57
N CYS A 5 10.59 -9.57 21.00
CA CYS A 5 10.21 -9.98 19.65
C CYS A 5 11.01 -9.30 18.53
N SER A 6 11.95 -10.06 17.94
CA SER A 6 12.51 -9.81 16.61
C SER A 6 11.50 -10.23 15.54
N LEU A 7 10.96 -9.28 14.78
CA LEU A 7 10.12 -9.58 13.63
C LEU A 7 10.99 -9.61 12.38
N SER A 8 11.08 -10.75 11.68
CA SER A 8 11.78 -10.87 10.40
C SER A 8 10.76 -10.97 9.27
N GLY A 9 10.71 -9.95 8.41
CA GLY A 9 9.91 -9.94 7.18
C GLY A 9 10.81 -10.07 5.94
N ARG A 10 10.43 -10.96 5.01
CA ARG A 10 11.15 -11.18 3.72
C ARG A 10 11.12 -9.97 2.77
N ASN A 11 10.24 -9.00 3.02
CA ASN A 11 10.05 -7.83 2.18
C ASN A 11 10.34 -6.58 3.02
N GLY A 12 11.12 -5.65 2.50
CA GLY A 12 11.51 -4.42 3.22
C GLY A 12 10.31 -3.77 3.93
N LEU A 13 10.40 -3.65 5.25
CA LEU A 13 9.33 -3.10 6.09
C LEU A 13 9.16 -1.60 5.80
N THR A 14 8.09 -1.27 5.08
CA THR A 14 7.74 0.12 4.74
C THR A 14 7.24 0.88 5.97
N HIS A 15 7.27 2.22 5.91
CA HIS A 15 6.85 3.09 7.01
C HIS A 15 5.42 2.79 7.50
N ASN A 16 4.48 2.54 6.58
CA ASN A 16 3.09 2.22 6.90
C ASN A 16 2.94 0.96 7.77
N VAL A 17 3.77 -0.05 7.52
CA VAL A 17 3.77 -1.30 8.29
C VAL A 17 4.25 -1.03 9.72
N CYS A 18 5.24 -0.14 9.88
CA CYS A 18 5.75 0.25 11.19
C CYS A 18 4.67 0.97 12.00
N THR A 19 4.02 1.99 11.45
CA THR A 19 2.96 2.76 12.12
C THR A 19 1.82 1.87 12.58
N GLN A 20 1.34 1.00 11.69
CA GLN A 20 0.22 0.10 11.99
C GLN A 20 0.60 -1.01 12.99
N LEU A 21 1.87 -1.43 13.02
CA LEU A 21 2.38 -2.34 14.06
C LEU A 21 2.45 -1.64 15.42
N GLU A 22 2.87 -0.38 15.48
CA GLU A 22 2.89 0.40 16.72
C GLU A 22 1.48 0.61 17.26
N ASP A 23 0.53 0.98 16.40
CA ASP A 23 -0.88 1.19 16.77
C ASP A 23 -1.54 -0.08 17.32
N LYS A 24 -1.36 -1.21 16.62
CA LYS A 24 -2.03 -2.47 17.01
C LYS A 24 -1.36 -3.17 18.17
N THR A 25 -0.04 -3.08 18.24
CA THR A 25 0.71 -3.74 19.31
C THR A 25 0.78 -2.85 20.56
N PHE A 26 0.45 -1.56 20.44
CA PHE A 26 0.63 -0.53 21.46
C PHE A 26 2.07 -0.56 22.01
N ARG A 27 3.03 -0.70 21.10
CA ARG A 27 4.46 -0.80 21.43
C ARG A 27 5.24 0.19 20.62
N LYS A 28 6.41 0.54 21.14
CA LYS A 28 7.34 1.44 20.48
C LYS A 28 8.41 0.63 19.73
N ILE A 29 8.61 0.92 18.45
CA ILE A 29 9.72 0.37 17.69
C ILE A 29 11.01 1.09 18.15
N ILE A 30 12.03 0.31 18.54
CA ILE A 30 13.32 0.86 18.99
C ILE A 30 14.43 0.65 17.96
N HIS A 31 14.28 -0.32 17.04
CA HIS A 31 15.27 -0.59 16.01
C HIS A 31 14.62 -1.21 14.76
N ARG A 32 15.11 -0.81 13.58
CA ARG A 32 14.67 -1.29 12.27
C ARG A 32 15.87 -1.47 11.34
N GLN A 33 16.14 -2.68 10.88
CA GLN A 33 17.19 -2.96 9.89
C GLN A 33 16.82 -4.14 8.99
N GLY A 34 16.83 -3.94 7.67
CA GLY A 34 16.86 -5.05 6.69
C GLY A 34 15.76 -6.12 6.81
N GLY A 35 14.58 -5.77 7.35
CA GLY A 35 13.50 -6.74 7.60
C GLY A 35 13.36 -7.16 9.07
N LEU A 36 14.30 -6.77 9.95
CA LEU A 36 14.25 -6.93 11.39
C LEU A 36 13.61 -5.71 12.07
N LEU A 37 12.55 -5.93 12.85
CA LEU A 37 12.01 -4.94 13.80
C LEU A 37 12.21 -5.42 15.23
N VAL A 38 12.63 -4.50 16.09
CA VAL A 38 12.71 -4.71 17.54
C VAL A 38 11.68 -3.82 18.22
N LEU A 39 10.78 -4.43 18.99
CA LEU A 39 9.72 -3.75 19.72
C LEU A 39 10.05 -3.68 21.22
N TYR A 40 9.93 -2.48 21.79
CA TYR A 40 9.96 -2.31 23.23
C TYR A 40 8.59 -2.58 23.84
N LYS A 41 8.56 -3.52 24.78
CA LYS A 41 7.37 -3.94 25.54
C LYS A 41 7.70 -3.63 27.00
N GLY A 42 7.15 -2.55 27.55
CA GLY A 42 7.56 -1.98 28.85
C GLY A 42 7.60 -2.98 30.02
N ARG A 43 8.07 -2.51 31.19
CA ARG A 43 8.46 -3.35 32.34
C ARG A 43 7.35 -4.22 32.98
N ASN A 44 6.07 -3.91 32.75
CA ASN A 44 4.94 -4.70 33.26
C ASN A 44 4.40 -5.66 32.19
N TYR A 45 5.29 -6.44 31.58
CA TYR A 45 4.91 -7.43 30.59
C TYR A 45 4.56 -8.77 31.26
N LYS A 46 3.34 -9.28 31.01
CA LYS A 46 2.92 -10.63 31.42
C LYS A 46 2.92 -11.56 30.19
N PRO A 47 3.94 -12.42 30.00
CA PRO A 47 4.05 -13.30 28.83
C PRO A 47 2.86 -14.26 28.67
N LYS A 48 2.36 -14.80 29.79
CA LYS A 48 1.30 -15.82 29.81
C LYS A 48 -0.10 -15.32 29.41
N ARG A 49 -0.35 -14.00 29.42
CA ARG A 49 -1.68 -13.44 29.13
C ARG A 49 -1.87 -13.12 27.63
N TRP A 50 -0.87 -13.39 26.79
CA TRP A 50 -0.88 -12.89 25.42
C TRP A 50 -1.37 -13.94 24.41
N PRO A 51 -2.30 -13.56 23.51
CA PRO A 51 -2.57 -14.36 22.33
C PRO A 51 -1.34 -14.33 21.41
N LEU A 52 -1.00 -15.48 20.84
CA LEU A 52 0.05 -15.62 19.83
C LEU A 52 -0.48 -14.97 18.55
N VAL A 53 -0.25 -13.66 18.36
CA VAL A 53 -0.68 -12.97 17.13
C VAL A 53 0.24 -13.45 16.00
N PRO A 54 -0.26 -14.18 14.99
CA PRO A 54 0.57 -14.57 13.86
C PRO A 54 0.89 -13.32 13.05
N LEU A 55 2.14 -12.86 13.20
CA LEU A 55 2.68 -11.68 12.49
C LEU A 55 2.63 -11.82 10.97
N MET A 56 2.41 -13.04 10.47
CA MET A 56 2.60 -13.42 9.07
C MET A 56 1.33 -13.43 8.22
N LEU A 57 0.15 -13.10 8.75
CA LEU A 57 -1.09 -13.04 7.93
C LEU A 57 -1.56 -11.62 7.63
N TRP A 58 -0.76 -10.61 7.96
CA TRP A 58 -1.21 -9.25 7.84
C TRP A 58 -0.55 -8.57 6.63
N LYS A 59 -1.31 -8.51 5.52
CA LYS A 59 -0.98 -7.68 4.37
C LYS A 59 -1.55 -6.28 4.65
N PRO A 60 -0.74 -5.21 4.71
CA PRO A 60 -1.28 -3.87 4.78
C PRO A 60 -2.22 -3.64 3.60
N SER A 61 -3.27 -2.84 3.79
CA SER A 61 -4.10 -2.44 2.66
C SER A 61 -3.19 -1.82 1.59
N PRO A 62 -3.27 -2.25 0.33
CA PRO A 62 -2.44 -1.67 -0.70
C PRO A 62 -2.70 -0.15 -0.74
N PRO A 63 -1.65 0.66 -0.93
CA PRO A 63 -1.85 2.09 -1.09
C PRO A 63 -2.80 2.34 -2.27
N VAL A 64 -3.77 3.21 -2.07
CA VAL A 64 -4.67 3.65 -3.14
C VAL A 64 -3.90 4.66 -3.98
N TYR A 65 -3.42 4.22 -5.14
CA TYR A 65 -2.79 5.13 -6.09
C TYR A 65 -3.86 5.94 -6.82
N PRO A 66 -3.67 7.26 -7.02
CA PRO A 66 -4.52 8.01 -7.91
C PRO A 66 -4.45 7.40 -9.31
N LYS A 67 -5.57 7.41 -10.04
CA LYS A 67 -5.60 6.91 -11.42
C LYS A 67 -4.61 7.72 -12.25
N LEU A 68 -3.63 7.04 -12.86
CA LEU A 68 -2.65 7.70 -13.75
C LEU A 68 -3.34 8.37 -14.94
N ILE A 69 -4.43 7.78 -15.40
CA ILE A 69 -5.26 8.33 -16.47
C ILE A 69 -6.34 9.18 -15.80
N LYS A 70 -6.33 10.48 -16.11
CA LYS A 70 -7.38 11.41 -15.70
C LYS A 70 -8.70 10.97 -16.34
N THR A 71 -9.77 10.86 -15.55
CA THR A 71 -11.11 10.49 -16.05
C THR A 71 -11.72 11.58 -16.93
N THR A 72 -11.23 12.80 -16.77
CA THR A 72 -11.74 14.00 -17.41
C THR A 72 -10.57 14.69 -18.08
N ILE A 73 -10.73 15.07 -19.34
CA ILE A 73 -9.78 15.96 -20.01
C ILE A 73 -9.93 17.35 -19.39
N GLU A 74 -8.82 18.07 -19.17
CA GLU A 74 -8.88 19.41 -18.58
C GLU A 74 -9.79 20.33 -19.42
N GLY A 75 -10.80 20.91 -18.78
CA GLY A 75 -11.76 21.81 -19.42
C GLY A 75 -12.99 21.15 -20.05
N LEU A 76 -13.19 19.83 -19.91
CA LEU A 76 -14.35 19.12 -20.47
C LEU A 76 -15.18 18.44 -19.36
N SER A 77 -16.47 18.18 -19.58
CA SER A 77 -17.26 17.37 -18.64
C SER A 77 -16.90 15.87 -18.74
N ILE A 78 -17.26 15.08 -17.71
CA ILE A 78 -17.03 13.63 -17.68
C ILE A 78 -17.83 12.94 -18.82
N GLU A 79 -19.03 13.43 -19.10
CA GLU A 79 -19.92 12.92 -20.14
C GLU A 79 -19.34 13.18 -21.52
N GLU A 80 -18.92 14.42 -21.79
CA GLU A 80 -18.30 14.81 -23.06
C GLU A 80 -17.00 14.05 -23.32
N THR A 81 -16.17 13.87 -22.29
CA THR A 81 -14.92 13.09 -22.37
C THR A 81 -15.19 11.64 -22.79
N LYS A 82 -16.30 11.04 -22.35
CA LYS A 82 -16.69 9.67 -22.74
C LYS A 82 -17.25 9.59 -24.16
N GLU A 83 -17.75 10.69 -24.71
CA GLU A 83 -18.29 10.74 -26.07
C GLU A 83 -17.20 10.87 -27.15
N LEU A 84 -16.08 11.53 -26.84
CA LEU A 84 -15.00 11.73 -27.81
C LEU A 84 -14.47 10.42 -28.43
N PRO A 85 -14.18 9.34 -27.68
CA PRO A 85 -13.77 8.07 -28.27
C PRO A 85 -14.86 7.45 -29.15
N LYS A 86 -16.14 7.57 -28.75
CA LYS A 86 -17.27 7.05 -29.54
C LYS A 86 -17.38 7.77 -30.88
N ARG A 87 -17.23 9.10 -30.87
CA ARG A 87 -17.20 9.91 -32.09
C ARG A 87 -15.99 9.56 -32.96
N GLY A 88 -14.81 9.38 -32.35
CA GLY A 88 -13.59 8.98 -33.05
C GLY A 88 -13.67 7.65 -33.79
N LEU A 89 -14.46 6.68 -33.29
CA LEU A 89 -14.70 5.39 -33.97
C LEU A 89 -15.61 5.52 -35.20
N VAL A 90 -16.49 6.50 -35.23
CA VAL A 90 -17.42 6.74 -36.35
C VAL A 90 -16.74 7.56 -37.46
N VAL A 91 -15.75 8.38 -37.10
CA VAL A 91 -15.03 9.22 -38.05
C VAL A 91 -14.21 8.35 -39.01
N PRO A 92 -14.33 8.55 -40.33
CA PRO A 92 -13.49 7.83 -41.30
C PRO A 92 -12.02 8.15 -41.05
N ALA A 93 -11.16 7.13 -41.12
CA ALA A 93 -9.72 7.30 -40.94
C ALA A 93 -9.17 8.33 -41.94
N LEU A 94 -8.57 9.41 -41.44
CA LEU A 94 -7.97 10.47 -42.26
C LEU A 94 -6.82 9.94 -43.12
N ILE A 95 -6.00 9.04 -42.57
CA ILE A 95 -4.88 8.41 -43.26
C ILE A 95 -4.90 6.92 -42.92
N LYS A 96 -5.12 6.08 -43.94
CA LYS A 96 -4.92 4.63 -43.82
C LYS A 96 -3.45 4.35 -44.06
N LEU A 97 -2.73 3.86 -43.05
CA LEU A 97 -1.38 3.34 -43.26
C LEU A 97 -1.49 2.10 -44.15
N GLY A 98 -0.74 2.09 -45.26
CA GLY A 98 -0.63 0.93 -46.13
C GLY A 98 0.01 -0.23 -45.37
N ARG A 99 -0.41 -1.46 -45.68
CA ARG A 99 0.23 -2.67 -45.13
C ARG A 99 1.69 -2.71 -45.59
N ASN A 100 2.60 -2.93 -44.65
CA ASN A 100 4.00 -3.24 -44.94
C ASN A 100 4.14 -4.68 -45.42
#